data_AF-A0A936BNY7-F1
#
_entry.id   AF-A0A936BNY7-F1
#
_cell.length_a   1.000
_cell.length_b   1.000
_cell.length_c   1.000
_cell.angle_alpha   90.00
_cell.angle_beta   90.00
_cell.angle_gamma   90.00
#
_symmetry.space_group_name_H-M   'P 1'
#
loop_
_entity.id
_entity.type
_entity.pdbx_description
1 polymer ?
#
loop_
_entity_poly.entity_id
_entity_poly.type
_entity_poly.pdbx_seq_one_letter_code
_entity_poly.pdbx_strand_id
1 'polypeptide(L)'
;MGDDYLLFASPRELAARFEVSKDDPKLAEGCALLARLRNRDLPKRAFAFARRFIPPPPPNYMVLESVGQPDRLNWGNADYEAVNDILDTEEGKAIFIADVEALLSELNVSPMVLMGVQSPRRAAGTMNIPVLTRDGGIERNPPWLFEGSKWSNAYALNKQTSFVFADGDLEQVHLATERAFTKRNLSFPPSSWMLAKFTREALAPFRAALPKTEEWLPHHLEPDYLETGAARQRVEALQRKFASLLNTIDKDIGPSLVPTWLWQLLDSDLQESALCLLEYFSFFEQREIIDGFHSLVEQERVRKDYIWVPLRPIKGEAGSADQLTYDLGELAVDLRALPSLTARDIEEAKGIVFFDDTLNTGTQAACLISSWFGATHRCNHPPDNDAVGALPTHIQEALRKVPVVYALHSAHPIGKATVTALAQDLGLTNFTVASALNLEDPRFTLAGFLADDTVRRERLVAKLQKKGELMLKRKHSEWETRLCEERALGYGGMKLTVAYRHSIGSGIPIALTAFSDDPTDVWLPVLPRKPSSVVQAIRNAHRSPRQLAAQ
;
A
#
# COMPACT_ATOMS: atom_id res chain seq x y z
N MET A 1 13.95 -17.17 61.04
CA MET A 1 12.51 -17.31 60.77
C MET A 1 12.36 -17.26 59.26
N GLY A 2 11.74 -18.25 58.65
CA GLY A 2 11.65 -18.33 57.19
C GLY A 2 10.73 -17.25 56.60
N ASP A 3 11.01 -16.86 55.36
CA ASP A 3 10.29 -15.82 54.61
C ASP A 3 8.77 -16.09 54.48
N ASP A 4 8.32 -17.33 54.71
CA ASP A 4 6.93 -17.75 54.63
C ASP A 4 6.00 -17.04 55.64
N TYR A 5 6.51 -16.58 56.79
CA TYR A 5 5.68 -15.94 57.80
C TYR A 5 5.08 -14.61 57.32
N LEU A 6 5.79 -13.87 56.45
CA LEU A 6 5.29 -12.60 55.89
C LEU A 6 4.08 -12.82 54.97
N LEU A 7 3.95 -13.99 54.34
CA LEU A 7 2.80 -14.35 53.49
C LEU A 7 1.49 -14.55 54.28
N PHE A 8 1.58 -14.66 55.61
CA PHE A 8 0.42 -14.89 56.50
C PHE A 8 0.17 -13.72 57.47
N ALA A 9 0.95 -12.65 57.40
CA ALA A 9 0.84 -11.53 58.32
C ALA A 9 -0.34 -10.61 57.95
N SER A 10 -1.17 -10.28 58.93
CA SER A 10 -2.26 -9.29 58.84
C SER A 10 -1.71 -7.85 58.89
N PRO A 11 -2.50 -6.83 58.45
CA PRO A 11 -2.12 -5.42 58.59
C PRO A 11 -1.72 -5.04 60.02
N ARG A 12 -2.42 -5.60 61.02
CA ARG A 12 -2.11 -5.37 62.44
C ARG A 12 -0.75 -5.95 62.85
N GLU A 13 -0.40 -7.12 62.34
CA GLU A 13 0.88 -7.78 62.63
C GLU A 13 2.06 -7.11 61.91
N LEU A 14 1.83 -6.55 60.72
CA LEU A 14 2.84 -5.77 59.99
C LEU A 14 3.04 -4.38 60.62
N ALA A 15 1.96 -3.65 60.96
CA ALA A 15 2.03 -2.35 61.66
C ALA A 15 2.82 -2.46 62.97
N ALA A 16 2.53 -3.49 63.78
CA ALA A 16 3.17 -3.71 65.06
C ALA A 16 4.67 -4.05 64.96
N ARG A 17 5.14 -4.51 63.78
CA ARG A 17 6.53 -4.92 63.56
C ARG A 17 7.42 -3.82 62.98
N PHE A 18 6.84 -2.94 62.17
CA PHE A 18 7.60 -1.95 61.40
C PHE A 18 7.39 -0.52 61.90
N GLU A 19 6.76 -0.33 63.07
CA GLU A 19 6.43 0.98 63.66
C GLU A 19 5.66 1.91 62.71
N VAL A 20 4.85 1.33 61.82
CA VAL A 20 4.03 2.08 60.86
C VAL A 20 2.61 2.22 61.39
N SER A 21 1.96 3.37 61.17
CA SER A 21 0.56 3.55 61.52
C SER A 21 -0.31 2.48 60.84
N LYS A 22 -1.25 1.89 61.59
CA LYS A 22 -2.24 0.95 61.04
C LYS A 22 -3.13 1.55 59.96
N ASP A 23 -3.21 2.89 59.92
CA ASP A 23 -4.01 3.66 58.96
C ASP A 23 -3.15 4.16 57.78
N ASP A 24 -1.89 3.71 57.66
CA ASP A 24 -1.03 4.05 56.52
C ASP A 24 -1.56 3.35 55.24
N PRO A 25 -1.92 4.11 54.19
CA PRO A 25 -2.44 3.55 52.95
C PRO A 25 -1.47 2.56 52.28
N LYS A 26 -0.15 2.73 52.45
CA LYS A 26 0.86 1.81 51.91
C LYS A 26 0.88 0.47 52.63
N LEU A 27 0.50 0.45 53.90
CA LEU A 27 0.39 -0.79 54.68
C LEU A 27 -0.82 -1.62 54.21
N ALA A 28 -1.95 -0.95 53.94
CA ALA A 28 -3.13 -1.58 53.36
C ALA A 28 -2.85 -2.17 51.96
N GLU A 29 -2.14 -1.41 51.12
CA GLU A 29 -1.69 -1.86 49.80
C GLU A 29 -0.74 -3.08 49.89
N GLY A 30 0.24 -3.04 50.79
CA GLY A 30 1.16 -4.16 51.03
C GLY A 30 0.45 -5.44 51.48
N CYS A 31 -0.58 -5.32 52.34
CA CYS A 31 -1.39 -6.46 52.77
C CYS A 31 -2.27 -7.02 51.64
N ALA A 32 -2.80 -6.16 50.78
CA ALA A 32 -3.53 -6.58 49.60
C ALA A 32 -2.63 -7.36 48.63
N LEU A 33 -1.40 -6.91 48.41
CA LEU A 33 -0.40 -7.62 47.60
C LEU A 33 -0.03 -8.99 48.19
N LEU A 34 0.14 -9.09 49.52
CA LEU A 34 0.40 -10.36 50.20
C LEU A 34 -0.79 -11.33 50.10
N ALA A 35 -2.02 -10.83 50.26
CA ALA A 35 -3.23 -11.63 50.07
C ALA A 35 -3.36 -12.16 48.63
N ARG A 36 -2.99 -11.34 47.65
CA ARG A 36 -2.93 -11.71 46.23
C ARG A 36 -1.86 -12.76 45.97
N LEU A 37 -0.64 -12.60 46.51
CA LEU A 37 0.43 -13.60 46.46
C LEU A 37 -0.04 -14.96 47.00
N ARG A 38 -0.73 -14.95 48.15
CA ARG A 38 -1.28 -16.16 48.79
C ARG A 38 -2.28 -16.89 47.89
N ASN A 39 -3.17 -16.13 47.25
CA ASN A 39 -4.21 -16.70 46.39
C ASN A 39 -3.72 -17.01 44.97
N ARG A 40 -2.41 -16.80 44.69
CA ARG A 40 -1.84 -16.83 43.34
C ARG A 40 -2.57 -15.91 42.36
N ASP A 41 -3.17 -14.84 42.90
CA ASP A 41 -3.91 -13.81 42.20
C ASP A 41 -2.97 -12.68 41.76
N LEU A 42 -1.94 -13.09 41.04
CA LEU A 42 -0.86 -12.24 40.57
C LEU A 42 -1.19 -11.69 39.19
N PRO A 43 -0.72 -10.47 38.87
CA PRO A 43 -0.84 -9.94 37.52
C PRO A 43 -0.35 -10.95 36.48
N LYS A 44 -1.25 -11.31 35.55
CA LYS A 44 -0.97 -12.24 34.45
C LYS A 44 -0.63 -11.44 33.21
N ARG A 45 0.13 -12.05 32.30
CA ARG A 45 0.48 -11.42 31.02
C ARG A 45 -0.80 -11.25 30.21
N ALA A 46 -1.16 -10.01 29.90
CA ALA A 46 -2.27 -9.67 29.03
C ALA A 46 -1.79 -9.34 27.61
N PHE A 47 -0.57 -8.82 27.44
CA PHE A 47 -0.01 -8.53 26.13
C PHE A 47 1.50 -8.74 26.12
N ALA A 48 2.06 -9.16 24.98
CA ALA A 48 3.50 -9.24 24.78
C ALA A 48 3.91 -8.43 23.55
N PHE A 49 4.96 -7.64 23.64
CA PHE A 49 5.46 -6.85 22.52
C PHE A 49 6.98 -6.92 22.44
N ALA A 50 7.47 -6.97 21.21
CA ALA A 50 8.89 -7.01 20.90
C ALA A 50 9.08 -6.53 19.48
N ARG A 51 10.20 -5.87 19.22
CA ARG A 51 10.58 -5.46 17.86
C ARG A 51 10.58 -6.62 16.87
N ARG A 52 11.04 -7.80 17.29
CA ARG A 52 11.08 -9.01 16.44
C ARG A 52 9.71 -9.59 16.08
N PHE A 53 8.64 -9.12 16.71
CA PHE A 53 7.30 -9.51 16.29
C PHE A 53 6.85 -8.68 15.09
N ILE A 54 7.48 -7.55 14.77
CA ILE A 54 7.12 -6.78 13.59
C ILE A 54 7.70 -7.50 12.37
N PRO A 55 6.86 -8.00 11.43
CA PRO A 55 7.35 -8.69 10.25
C PRO A 55 8.22 -7.75 9.39
N PRO A 56 9.32 -8.25 8.80
CA PRO A 56 10.16 -7.43 7.94
C PRO A 56 9.39 -7.12 6.64
N PRO A 57 9.35 -5.86 6.19
CA PRO A 57 8.70 -5.54 4.92
C PRO A 57 9.54 -6.05 3.73
N PRO A 58 8.98 -6.07 2.50
CA PRO A 58 9.71 -6.49 1.31
C PRO A 58 11.01 -5.68 1.10
N PRO A 59 12.09 -6.28 0.59
CA PRO A 59 13.40 -5.61 0.47
C PRO A 59 13.36 -4.26 -0.28
N ASN A 60 12.58 -4.17 -1.35
CA ASN A 60 12.49 -2.94 -2.16
C ASN A 60 11.78 -1.79 -1.42
N TYR A 61 10.89 -2.13 -0.48
CA TYR A 61 10.30 -1.14 0.42
C TYR A 61 11.33 -0.62 1.41
N MET A 62 12.06 -1.53 2.08
CA MET A 62 13.09 -1.19 3.07
C MET A 62 14.15 -0.23 2.52
N VAL A 63 14.53 -0.45 1.27
CA VAL A 63 15.58 0.33 0.60
C VAL A 63 15.17 1.78 0.40
N LEU A 64 13.92 2.04 0.03
CA LEU A 64 13.45 3.40 -0.21
C LEU A 64 13.25 4.21 1.07
N GLU A 65 12.82 3.57 2.17
CA GLU A 65 12.75 4.25 3.47
C GLU A 65 14.14 4.65 4.00
N SER A 66 15.17 3.89 3.64
CA SER A 66 16.54 4.11 4.12
C SER A 66 17.31 5.22 3.38
N VAL A 67 16.75 5.80 2.31
CA VAL A 67 17.42 6.82 1.49
C VAL A 67 17.68 8.09 2.30
N GLY A 68 18.95 8.40 2.50
CA GLY A 68 19.40 9.60 3.24
C GLY A 68 19.38 9.44 4.77
N GLN A 69 18.87 8.32 5.30
CA GLN A 69 18.89 7.98 6.72
C GLN A 69 19.17 6.49 6.90
N PRO A 70 20.42 6.02 6.73
CA PRO A 70 20.78 4.60 6.78
C PRO A 70 20.46 3.91 8.12
N ASP A 71 20.21 4.70 9.17
CA ASP A 71 19.83 4.22 10.51
C ASP A 71 18.33 4.31 10.81
N ARG A 72 17.50 4.86 9.89
CA ARG A 72 16.04 4.76 10.01
C ARG A 72 15.61 3.37 9.63
N LEU A 73 15.66 2.51 10.63
CA LEU A 73 15.08 1.19 10.64
C LEU A 73 13.60 1.27 10.24
N ASN A 74 13.24 0.40 9.28
CA ASN A 74 11.93 -0.05 8.81
C ASN A 74 10.72 0.62 9.46
N TRP A 75 9.70 0.96 8.69
CA TRP A 75 8.36 1.17 9.22
C TRP A 75 7.97 0.09 10.23
N GLY A 76 7.39 0.52 11.35
CA GLY A 76 7.21 -0.31 12.54
C GLY A 76 8.44 -0.40 13.44
N ASN A 77 9.69 -0.44 12.94
CA ASN A 77 10.88 -0.29 13.80
C ASN A 77 11.08 1.16 14.25
N ALA A 78 10.98 2.16 13.38
CA ALA A 78 11.08 3.56 13.82
C ALA A 78 9.95 3.94 14.79
N ASP A 79 8.72 3.50 14.49
CA ASP A 79 7.59 3.66 15.40
C ASP A 79 7.79 2.86 16.69
N TYR A 80 8.34 1.65 16.61
CA TYR A 80 8.65 0.84 17.79
C TYR A 80 9.76 1.47 18.63
N GLU A 81 10.82 2.01 18.02
CA GLU A 81 11.90 2.69 18.72
C GLU A 81 11.38 4.00 19.33
N ALA A 82 10.52 4.76 18.65
CA ALA A 82 9.87 5.94 19.21
C ALA A 82 8.98 5.58 20.41
N VAL A 83 8.20 4.50 20.30
CA VAL A 83 7.42 3.97 21.42
C VAL A 83 8.33 3.42 22.51
N ASN A 84 9.42 2.75 22.17
CA ASN A 84 10.38 2.22 23.13
C ASN A 84 11.10 3.35 23.88
N ASP A 85 11.44 4.46 23.22
CA ASP A 85 12.04 5.64 23.84
C ASP A 85 11.07 6.30 24.84
N ILE A 86 9.78 6.37 24.50
CA ILE A 86 8.73 6.79 25.44
C ILE A 86 8.67 5.82 26.64
N LEU A 87 8.58 4.52 26.35
CA LEU A 87 8.45 3.46 27.34
C LEU A 87 9.73 3.20 28.16
N ASP A 88 10.88 3.76 27.76
CA ASP A 88 12.12 3.71 28.53
C ASP A 88 12.09 4.68 29.74
N THR A 89 11.10 5.57 29.81
CA THR A 89 10.86 6.50 30.94
C THR A 89 9.67 6.07 31.80
N GLU A 90 9.69 6.34 33.11
CA GLU A 90 8.54 6.07 33.99
C GLU A 90 7.31 6.92 33.64
N GLU A 91 7.54 8.17 33.22
CA GLU A 91 6.47 9.08 32.75
C GLU A 91 5.80 8.55 31.48
N GLY A 92 6.58 8.11 30.49
CA GLY A 92 6.03 7.55 29.26
C GLY A 92 5.30 6.22 29.47
N LYS A 93 5.76 5.38 30.42
CA LYS A 93 5.00 4.19 30.86
C LYS A 93 3.67 4.59 31.49
N ALA A 94 3.65 5.60 32.36
CA ALA A 94 2.42 6.08 32.99
C ALA A 94 1.43 6.64 31.97
N ILE A 95 1.90 7.39 30.97
CA ILE A 95 1.07 7.89 29.86
C ILE A 95 0.49 6.73 29.05
N PHE A 96 1.31 5.73 28.71
CA PHE A 96 0.81 4.59 27.94
C PHE A 96 -0.20 3.76 28.75
N ILE A 97 0.04 3.55 30.05
CA ILE A 97 -0.90 2.87 30.94
C ILE A 97 -2.22 3.65 31.02
N ALA A 98 -2.16 4.97 31.17
CA ALA A 98 -3.34 5.83 31.17
C ALA A 98 -4.15 5.74 29.85
N ASP A 99 -3.47 5.64 28.70
CA ASP A 99 -4.14 5.40 27.41
C ASP A 99 -4.88 4.05 27.38
N VAL A 100 -4.25 2.99 27.91
CA VAL A 100 -4.86 1.66 28.00
C VAL A 100 -6.04 1.68 28.97
N GLU A 101 -5.90 2.32 30.13
CA GLU A 101 -6.97 2.48 31.12
C GLU A 101 -8.16 3.30 30.59
N ALA A 102 -7.90 4.33 29.78
CA ALA A 102 -8.95 5.09 29.10
C ALA A 102 -9.76 4.19 28.14
N LEU A 103 -9.07 3.37 27.34
CA LEU A 103 -9.71 2.38 26.46
C LEU A 103 -10.47 1.30 27.23
N LEU A 104 -9.97 0.87 28.40
CA LEU A 104 -10.65 -0.08 29.28
C LEU A 104 -11.93 0.49 29.89
N SER A 105 -11.92 1.78 30.23
CA SER A 105 -13.11 2.50 30.72
C SER A 105 -14.24 2.48 29.68
N GLU A 106 -13.92 2.61 28.39
CA GLU A 106 -14.90 2.48 27.30
C GLU A 106 -15.52 1.07 27.24
N LEU A 107 -14.78 0.05 27.68
CA LEU A 107 -15.25 -1.34 27.79
C LEU A 107 -15.94 -1.64 29.13
N ASN A 108 -16.14 -0.63 29.99
CA ASN A 108 -16.71 -0.75 31.35
C ASN A 108 -15.93 -1.72 32.26
N VAL A 109 -14.60 -1.79 32.11
CA VAL A 109 -13.71 -2.56 32.97
C VAL A 109 -12.60 -1.66 33.52
N SER A 110 -12.09 -1.98 34.70
CA SER A 110 -11.03 -1.20 35.36
C SER A 110 -10.03 -2.09 36.12
N PRO A 111 -9.40 -3.07 35.45
CA PRO A 111 -8.35 -3.88 36.07
C PRO A 111 -7.11 -3.03 36.33
N MET A 112 -6.27 -3.46 37.27
CA MET A 112 -4.96 -2.84 37.48
C MET A 112 -4.04 -3.23 36.32
N VAL A 113 -3.51 -2.24 35.59
CA VAL A 113 -2.58 -2.46 34.48
C VAL A 113 -1.15 -2.14 34.90
N LEU A 114 -0.23 -3.06 34.63
CA LEU A 114 1.20 -2.89 34.88
C LEU A 114 1.98 -3.12 33.59
N MET A 115 3.08 -2.39 33.40
CA MET A 115 3.93 -2.56 32.24
C MET A 115 5.36 -2.95 32.62
N GLY A 116 5.83 -4.06 32.07
CA GLY A 116 7.22 -4.51 32.14
C GLY A 116 7.93 -4.31 30.82
N VAL A 117 8.69 -3.22 30.69
CA VAL A 117 9.45 -2.88 29.48
C VAL A 117 10.87 -3.45 29.57
N GLN A 118 11.27 -4.24 28.59
CA GLN A 118 12.64 -4.70 28.43
C GLN A 118 13.29 -3.97 27.25
N SER A 119 14.19 -3.03 27.56
CA SER A 119 14.92 -2.28 26.52
C SER A 119 15.73 -3.22 25.63
N PRO A 120 15.58 -3.15 24.29
CA PRO A 120 16.38 -3.92 23.34
C PRO A 120 17.89 -3.74 23.53
N ARG A 121 18.30 -2.58 24.05
CA ARG A 121 19.69 -2.18 24.30
C ARG A 121 20.35 -2.94 25.45
N ARG A 122 19.59 -3.56 26.36
CA ARG A 122 20.11 -4.28 27.54
C ARG A 122 20.40 -5.77 27.30
N ALA A 123 20.05 -6.32 26.14
CA ALA A 123 20.10 -7.75 25.87
C ALA A 123 21.52 -8.33 25.59
N ALA A 124 22.55 -7.48 25.45
CA ALA A 124 23.93 -7.90 25.17
C ALA A 124 24.80 -8.17 26.42
N GLY A 125 24.19 -8.32 27.61
CA GLY A 125 24.93 -8.62 28.84
C GLY A 125 24.94 -10.12 29.16
N THR A 126 26.14 -10.70 29.30
CA THR A 126 26.35 -11.99 29.98
C THR A 126 25.74 -11.92 31.39
N MET A 127 24.89 -12.88 31.75
CA MET A 127 24.36 -12.97 33.13
C MET A 127 25.48 -13.45 34.04
N ASN A 128 26.01 -12.56 34.88
CA ASN A 128 26.94 -12.92 35.95
C ASN A 128 26.14 -13.30 37.19
N ILE A 129 26.04 -14.59 37.50
CA ILE A 129 25.49 -15.08 38.76
C ILE A 129 26.67 -15.60 39.60
N PRO A 130 27.16 -14.83 40.59
CA PRO A 130 28.17 -15.34 41.51
C PRO A 130 27.61 -16.52 42.30
N VAL A 131 28.25 -17.69 42.19
CA VAL A 131 27.87 -18.90 42.93
C VAL A 131 28.89 -19.14 44.03
N LEU A 132 28.41 -19.41 45.24
CA LEU A 132 29.26 -19.83 46.34
C LEU A 132 29.69 -21.29 46.11
N THR A 133 30.97 -21.53 45.95
CA THR A 133 31.55 -22.87 45.77
C THR A 133 31.58 -23.63 47.08
N ARG A 134 31.73 -24.96 47.02
CA ARG A 134 31.70 -25.86 48.19
C ARG A 134 32.76 -25.56 49.26
N ASP A 135 33.83 -24.87 48.87
CA ASP A 135 34.94 -24.41 49.71
C ASP A 135 34.76 -22.96 50.22
N GLY A 136 33.61 -22.35 49.95
CA GLY A 136 33.27 -20.99 50.43
C GLY A 136 33.81 -19.85 49.56
N GLY A 137 34.43 -20.17 48.41
CA GLY A 137 34.79 -19.18 47.39
C GLY A 137 33.56 -18.65 46.63
N ILE A 138 33.69 -17.52 45.95
CA ILE A 138 32.66 -17.02 45.03
C ILE A 138 33.18 -17.18 43.60
N GLU A 139 32.61 -18.12 42.86
CA GLU A 139 32.90 -18.32 41.45
C GLU A 139 31.88 -17.54 40.61
N ARG A 140 32.37 -16.57 39.84
CA ARG A 140 31.49 -15.68 39.05
C ARG A 140 31.01 -16.30 37.73
N ASN A 141 31.66 -17.36 37.26
CA ASN A 141 31.34 -18.07 36.02
C ASN A 141 31.62 -19.59 36.12
N PRO A 142 30.80 -20.36 36.86
CA PRO A 142 31.03 -21.79 37.04
C PRO A 142 30.85 -22.55 35.72
N PRO A 143 31.81 -23.40 35.29
CA PRO A 143 31.77 -24.08 33.98
C PRO A 143 30.67 -25.13 33.84
N TRP A 144 29.99 -25.46 34.95
CA TRP A 144 28.92 -26.46 35.05
C TRP A 144 27.52 -25.83 35.15
N LEU A 145 27.41 -24.50 35.22
CA LEU A 145 26.13 -23.81 35.06
C LEU A 145 25.71 -23.88 33.58
N PHE A 146 25.02 -24.95 33.24
CA PHE A 146 24.16 -25.17 32.07
C PHE A 146 24.82 -24.97 30.70
N GLU A 147 24.86 -26.02 29.87
CA GLU A 147 25.08 -25.89 28.42
C GLU A 147 23.94 -25.08 27.80
N GLY A 148 24.10 -23.75 27.82
CA GLY A 148 23.05 -22.79 27.52
C GLY A 148 22.58 -22.84 26.06
N SER A 149 23.28 -23.46 25.13
CA SER A 149 23.05 -23.28 23.68
C SER A 149 21.65 -23.69 23.18
N LYS A 150 20.95 -24.61 23.88
CA LYS A 150 19.60 -25.07 23.47
C LYS A 150 18.45 -24.36 24.18
N TRP A 151 18.68 -23.76 25.35
CA TRP A 151 17.67 -23.02 26.12
C TRP A 151 17.90 -21.49 26.10
N SER A 152 19.12 -21.05 25.82
CA SER A 152 19.48 -19.64 25.68
C SER A 152 18.76 -19.00 24.52
N ASN A 153 18.42 -19.72 23.46
CA ASN A 153 17.59 -19.15 22.39
C ASN A 153 16.17 -18.83 22.90
N ALA A 154 15.53 -19.72 23.66
CA ALA A 154 14.21 -19.46 24.23
C ALA A 154 14.22 -18.34 25.30
N TYR A 155 15.28 -18.26 26.11
CA TYR A 155 15.45 -17.19 27.10
C TYR A 155 15.98 -15.88 26.50
N ALA A 156 16.86 -15.90 25.51
CA ALA A 156 17.33 -14.70 24.78
C ALA A 156 16.22 -14.11 23.92
N LEU A 157 15.36 -14.96 23.35
CA LEU A 157 14.09 -14.52 22.79
C LEU A 157 13.24 -13.87 23.90
N ASN A 158 13.01 -14.50 25.06
CA ASN A 158 12.25 -13.85 26.15
C ASN A 158 12.92 -12.60 26.78
N LYS A 159 14.23 -12.37 26.60
CA LYS A 159 14.99 -11.21 27.13
C LYS A 159 14.83 -9.92 26.30
N GLN A 160 14.13 -9.98 25.17
CA GLN A 160 13.82 -8.85 24.31
C GLN A 160 12.30 -8.69 24.13
N THR A 161 11.53 -9.17 25.11
CA THR A 161 10.06 -9.13 25.06
C THR A 161 9.55 -8.40 26.29
N SER A 162 8.85 -7.32 26.01
CA SER A 162 8.12 -6.53 27.00
C SER A 162 6.72 -7.10 27.16
N PHE A 163 6.11 -6.84 28.32
CA PHE A 163 4.80 -7.36 28.66
C PHE A 163 3.92 -6.29 29.30
N VAL A 164 2.62 -6.36 28.99
CA VAL A 164 1.58 -5.73 29.80
C VAL A 164 0.97 -6.81 30.68
N PHE A 165 0.83 -6.51 31.96
CA PHE A 165 0.21 -7.38 32.95
C PHE A 165 -1.08 -6.76 33.45
N ALA A 166 -2.04 -7.61 33.79
CA ALA A 166 -3.25 -7.20 34.48
C ALA A 166 -3.72 -8.26 35.46
N ASP A 167 -4.54 -7.87 36.42
CA ASP A 167 -5.07 -8.74 37.47
C ASP A 167 -6.44 -9.35 37.18
N GLY A 168 -7.18 -8.77 36.23
CA GLY A 168 -8.42 -9.29 35.69
C GLY A 168 -8.60 -8.87 34.23
N ASP A 169 -9.72 -9.30 33.64
CA ASP A 169 -10.20 -8.86 32.31
C ASP A 169 -9.11 -8.91 31.22
N LEU A 170 -8.32 -9.99 31.23
CA LEU A 170 -7.07 -10.07 30.47
C LEU A 170 -7.31 -9.92 28.96
N GLU A 171 -8.42 -10.42 28.45
CA GLU A 171 -8.82 -10.32 27.05
C GLU A 171 -9.15 -8.87 26.65
N GLN A 172 -9.82 -8.11 27.52
CA GLN A 172 -10.11 -6.70 27.30
C GLN A 172 -8.84 -5.86 27.41
N VAL A 173 -7.95 -6.16 28.37
CA VAL A 173 -6.62 -5.54 28.48
C VAL A 173 -5.79 -5.82 27.24
N HIS A 174 -5.87 -7.03 26.71
CA HIS A 174 -5.22 -7.39 25.45
C HIS A 174 -5.68 -6.48 24.31
N LEU A 175 -7.00 -6.41 24.08
CA LEU A 175 -7.58 -5.62 22.98
C LEU A 175 -7.35 -4.10 23.15
N ALA A 176 -7.41 -3.59 24.39
CA ALA A 176 -7.11 -2.20 24.69
C ALA A 176 -5.62 -1.87 24.46
N THR A 177 -4.72 -2.79 24.85
CA THR A 177 -3.28 -2.64 24.61
C THR A 177 -2.95 -2.67 23.11
N GLU A 178 -3.53 -3.63 22.37
CA GLU A 178 -3.42 -3.70 20.91
C GLU A 178 -3.83 -2.37 20.27
N ARG A 179 -4.98 -1.83 20.69
CA ARG A 179 -5.47 -0.54 20.20
C ARG A 179 -4.55 0.64 20.57
N ALA A 180 -4.01 0.68 21.78
CA ALA A 180 -3.06 1.70 22.21
C ALA A 180 -1.77 1.70 21.37
N PHE A 181 -1.32 0.52 20.92
CA PHE A 181 -0.23 0.38 19.95
C PHE A 181 -0.65 0.76 18.53
N THR A 182 -1.85 0.40 18.08
CA THR A 182 -2.36 0.81 16.75
C THR A 182 -2.46 2.33 16.61
N LYS A 183 -2.84 3.05 17.67
CA LYS A 183 -2.80 4.54 17.70
C LYS A 183 -1.40 5.12 17.41
N ARG A 184 -0.35 4.30 17.55
CA ARG A 184 1.06 4.63 17.32
C ARG A 184 1.63 3.89 16.09
N ASN A 185 0.77 3.48 15.16
CA ASN A 185 1.13 2.75 13.94
C ASN A 185 1.83 1.40 14.18
N LEU A 186 1.67 0.80 15.37
CA LEU A 186 2.23 -0.51 15.69
C LEU A 186 1.15 -1.58 15.64
N SER A 187 1.49 -2.70 15.01
CA SER A 187 0.64 -3.87 14.91
C SER A 187 1.48 -5.12 15.15
N PHE A 188 0.96 -6.07 15.90
CA PHE A 188 1.71 -7.23 16.37
C PHE A 188 1.07 -8.55 15.90
N PRO A 189 1.83 -9.47 15.31
CA PRO A 189 1.34 -10.71 14.76
C PRO A 189 0.88 -11.68 15.85
N PRO A 190 0.32 -12.83 15.45
CA PRO A 190 -0.10 -13.88 16.36
C PRO A 190 0.97 -14.45 17.31
N SER A 191 2.25 -14.11 17.15
CA SER A 191 3.25 -14.49 18.15
C SER A 191 3.16 -13.68 19.46
N SER A 192 2.57 -12.47 19.43
CA SER A 192 2.40 -11.57 20.59
C SER A 192 1.44 -12.13 21.64
N TRP A 193 0.17 -12.37 21.27
CA TRP A 193 -0.85 -12.95 22.13
C TRP A 193 -0.57 -14.41 22.54
N MET A 194 0.11 -15.22 21.70
CA MET A 194 0.58 -16.55 22.09
C MET A 194 1.52 -16.50 23.31
N LEU A 195 2.39 -15.48 23.40
CA LEU A 195 3.28 -15.28 24.55
C LEU A 195 2.57 -14.68 25.77
N ALA A 196 1.42 -14.05 25.56
CA ALA A 196 0.44 -13.73 26.60
C ALA A 196 -0.47 -14.93 26.97
N LYS A 197 -0.28 -16.10 26.33
CA LYS A 197 -1.05 -17.34 26.53
C LYS A 197 -2.53 -17.25 26.11
N PHE A 198 -2.85 -16.39 25.16
CA PHE A 198 -4.16 -16.39 24.51
C PHE A 198 -4.20 -17.29 23.29
N THR A 199 -5.42 -17.73 22.95
CA THR A 199 -5.73 -18.33 21.65
C THR A 199 -6.70 -17.45 20.88
N ARG A 200 -6.81 -17.68 19.57
CA ARG A 200 -7.74 -16.97 18.71
C ARG A 200 -9.19 -17.14 19.15
N GLU A 201 -9.54 -18.34 19.56
CA GLU A 201 -10.88 -18.70 20.03
C GLU A 201 -11.21 -17.98 21.34
N ALA A 202 -10.22 -17.72 22.19
CA ALA A 202 -10.40 -17.00 23.45
C ALA A 202 -10.72 -15.51 23.24
N LEU A 203 -10.05 -14.82 22.30
CA LEU A 203 -10.30 -13.40 22.04
C LEU A 203 -11.49 -13.11 21.12
N ALA A 204 -11.88 -14.07 20.27
CA ALA A 204 -12.96 -13.91 19.31
C ALA A 204 -14.28 -13.32 19.88
N PRO A 205 -14.83 -13.82 21.01
CA PRO A 205 -16.07 -13.27 21.55
C PRO A 205 -15.90 -11.83 22.06
N PHE A 206 -14.75 -11.49 22.65
CA PHE A 206 -14.47 -10.14 23.15
C PHE A 206 -14.27 -9.16 22.01
N ARG A 207 -13.57 -9.57 20.95
CA ARG A 207 -13.41 -8.76 19.73
C ARG A 207 -14.75 -8.51 19.04
N ALA A 208 -15.66 -9.50 19.04
CA ALA A 208 -17.01 -9.34 18.50
C ALA A 208 -17.90 -8.41 19.35
N ALA A 209 -17.58 -8.25 20.64
CA ALA A 209 -18.30 -7.39 21.57
C ALA A 209 -17.76 -5.95 21.65
N LEU A 210 -16.67 -5.63 20.93
CA LEU A 210 -16.11 -4.28 20.90
C LEU A 210 -17.10 -3.24 20.33
N PRO A 211 -17.01 -1.96 20.77
CA PRO A 211 -17.80 -0.90 20.19
C PRO A 211 -17.67 -0.84 18.66
N LYS A 212 -18.78 -0.69 17.94
CA LYS A 212 -18.77 -0.53 16.47
C LYS A 212 -18.48 0.92 16.05
N THR A 213 -17.50 1.55 16.67
CA THR A 213 -17.02 2.89 16.31
C THR A 213 -15.79 2.78 15.41
N GLU A 214 -15.49 3.78 14.59
CA GLU A 214 -14.29 3.79 13.74
C GLU A 214 -12.99 3.50 14.52
N GLU A 215 -12.99 3.85 15.81
CA GLU A 215 -11.87 3.63 16.71
C GLU A 215 -11.72 2.17 17.19
N TRP A 216 -12.79 1.39 17.24
CA TRP A 216 -12.79 -0.01 17.69
C TRP A 216 -13.20 -0.99 16.59
N LEU A 217 -13.42 -0.50 15.37
CA LEU A 217 -13.73 -1.34 14.21
C LEU A 217 -12.72 -2.50 14.17
N PRO A 218 -13.20 -3.75 14.23
CA PRO A 218 -12.31 -4.89 14.28
C PRO A 218 -11.44 -4.89 13.03
N HIS A 219 -10.12 -4.89 13.22
CA HIS A 219 -9.23 -5.50 12.24
C HIS A 219 -9.70 -6.95 12.16
N HIS A 220 -10.43 -7.30 11.10
CA HIS A 220 -10.94 -8.65 10.91
C HIS A 220 -9.79 -9.61 10.56
N LEU A 221 -8.64 -9.05 10.20
CA LEU A 221 -7.46 -9.75 9.72
C LEU A 221 -6.27 -9.56 10.65
N GLU A 222 -5.45 -10.60 10.74
CA GLU A 222 -4.25 -10.63 11.58
C GLU A 222 -3.23 -9.60 11.06
N PRO A 223 -2.42 -8.96 11.93
CA PRO A 223 -1.41 -7.98 11.53
C PRO A 223 -0.37 -8.45 10.52
N ASP A 224 -0.15 -9.75 10.43
CA ASP A 224 0.69 -10.43 9.43
C ASP A 224 -0.17 -11.08 8.34
N TYR A 225 -1.35 -10.54 8.04
CA TYR A 225 -2.28 -11.08 7.06
C TYR A 225 -1.59 -11.45 5.73
N LEU A 226 -0.72 -10.58 5.21
CA LEU A 226 0.04 -10.83 3.98
C LEU A 226 1.02 -12.02 4.06
N GLU A 227 1.40 -12.43 5.27
CA GLU A 227 2.25 -13.61 5.52
C GLU A 227 1.46 -14.92 5.59
N THR A 228 0.13 -14.85 5.70
CA THR A 228 -0.73 -16.03 5.66
C THR A 228 -0.62 -16.74 4.31
N GLY A 229 -0.73 -18.08 4.31
CA GLY A 229 -0.66 -18.86 3.07
C GLY A 229 -1.73 -18.45 2.05
N ALA A 230 -2.93 -18.08 2.52
CA ALA A 230 -4.02 -17.64 1.65
C ALA A 230 -3.71 -16.29 0.98
N ALA A 231 -3.25 -15.29 1.74
CA ALA A 231 -2.89 -13.99 1.17
C ALA A 231 -1.71 -14.11 0.21
N ARG A 232 -0.68 -14.90 0.56
CA ARG A 232 0.48 -15.15 -0.32
C ARG A 232 0.06 -15.74 -1.67
N GLN A 233 -0.85 -16.72 -1.68
CA GLN A 233 -1.37 -17.29 -2.92
C GLN A 233 -2.09 -16.26 -3.80
N ARG A 234 -2.86 -15.35 -3.19
CA ARG A 234 -3.54 -14.25 -3.90
C ARG A 234 -2.53 -13.26 -4.47
N VAL A 235 -1.52 -12.88 -3.69
CA VAL A 235 -0.41 -12.03 -4.15
C VAL A 235 0.31 -12.67 -5.35
N GLU A 236 0.64 -13.95 -5.28
CA GLU A 236 1.26 -14.68 -6.39
C GLU A 236 0.36 -14.73 -7.63
N ALA A 237 -0.95 -14.90 -7.45
CA ALA A 237 -1.90 -14.85 -8.55
C ALA A 237 -1.94 -13.47 -9.22
N LEU A 238 -1.89 -12.39 -8.44
CA LEU A 238 -1.81 -11.02 -8.95
C LEU A 238 -0.48 -10.75 -9.66
N GLN A 239 0.64 -11.24 -9.13
CA GLN A 239 1.93 -11.15 -9.81
C GLN A 239 1.91 -11.86 -11.16
N ARG A 240 1.29 -13.04 -11.25
CA ARG A 240 1.07 -13.76 -12.52
C ARG A 240 0.16 -12.97 -13.47
N LYS A 241 -0.96 -12.44 -12.95
CA LYS A 241 -1.94 -11.66 -13.71
C LYS A 241 -1.30 -10.44 -14.37
N PHE A 242 -0.44 -9.72 -13.67
CA PHE A 242 0.23 -8.52 -14.19
C PHE A 242 1.64 -8.80 -14.75
N ALA A 243 2.03 -10.06 -14.92
CA ALA A 243 3.41 -10.44 -15.20
C ALA A 243 3.97 -9.79 -16.47
N SER A 244 3.17 -9.67 -17.53
CA SER A 244 3.61 -9.10 -18.80
C SER A 244 3.94 -7.60 -18.71
N LEU A 245 3.32 -6.88 -17.78
CA LEU A 245 3.67 -5.50 -17.43
C LEU A 245 4.82 -5.47 -16.43
N LEU A 246 4.72 -6.20 -15.32
CA LEU A 246 5.69 -6.12 -14.23
C LEU A 246 7.10 -6.55 -14.67
N ASN A 247 7.20 -7.59 -15.50
CA ASN A 247 8.50 -8.08 -15.98
C ASN A 247 9.17 -7.14 -17.00
N THR A 248 8.44 -6.18 -17.60
CA THR A 248 9.03 -5.19 -18.51
C THR A 248 9.59 -3.98 -17.79
N ILE A 249 9.16 -3.74 -16.55
CA ILE A 249 9.69 -2.66 -15.69
C ILE A 249 11.17 -2.94 -15.37
N ASP A 250 11.40 -4.07 -14.71
CA ASP A 250 12.70 -4.59 -14.28
C ASP A 250 12.49 -5.99 -13.70
N LYS A 251 13.40 -6.93 -13.97
CA LYS A 251 13.23 -8.35 -13.61
C LYS A 251 13.24 -8.59 -12.09
N ASP A 252 13.92 -7.74 -11.34
CA ASP A 252 14.10 -7.90 -9.89
C ASP A 252 13.10 -7.01 -9.12
N ILE A 253 12.79 -5.83 -9.65
CA ILE A 253 11.88 -4.87 -9.00
C ILE A 253 10.43 -5.16 -9.34
N GLY A 254 10.11 -5.40 -10.61
CA GLY A 254 8.74 -5.52 -11.12
C GLY A 254 7.88 -6.52 -10.34
N PRO A 255 8.30 -7.79 -10.20
CA PRO A 255 7.53 -8.80 -9.45
C PRO A 255 7.23 -8.38 -8.00
N SER A 256 8.11 -7.59 -7.38
CA SER A 256 7.94 -7.17 -5.99
C SER A 256 6.94 -6.03 -5.78
N LEU A 257 6.47 -5.36 -6.85
CA LEU A 257 5.65 -4.15 -6.71
C LEU A 257 4.28 -4.43 -6.08
N VAL A 258 3.67 -5.57 -6.38
CA VAL A 258 2.39 -5.98 -5.76
C VAL A 258 2.51 -6.14 -4.24
N PRO A 259 3.39 -7.03 -3.71
CA PRO A 259 3.54 -7.15 -2.27
C PRO A 259 4.02 -5.84 -1.65
N THR A 260 5.01 -5.17 -2.24
CA THR A 260 5.52 -3.89 -1.72
C THR A 260 4.41 -2.85 -1.57
N TRP A 261 3.52 -2.75 -2.56
CA TRP A 261 2.42 -1.80 -2.50
C TRP A 261 1.40 -2.12 -1.40
N LEU A 262 1.07 -3.40 -1.23
CA LEU A 262 0.16 -3.84 -0.17
C LEU A 262 0.75 -3.56 1.22
N TRP A 263 2.06 -3.74 1.40
CA TRP A 263 2.76 -3.46 2.66
C TRP A 263 2.73 -1.98 3.07
N GLN A 264 2.51 -1.05 2.13
CA GLN A 264 2.32 0.38 2.43
C GLN A 264 0.95 0.70 3.07
N LEU A 265 0.04 -0.28 3.07
CA LEU A 265 -1.24 -0.22 3.76
C LEU A 265 -1.08 -0.91 5.11
N LEU A 266 -0.90 -0.12 6.18
CA LEU A 266 -0.64 -0.64 7.54
C LEU A 266 -1.76 -1.49 8.13
N ASP A 267 -2.98 -1.25 7.69
CA ASP A 267 -4.15 -1.94 8.23
C ASP A 267 -4.43 -3.18 7.40
N SER A 268 -4.50 -4.34 8.05
CA SER A 268 -4.78 -5.63 7.42
C SER A 268 -6.13 -5.63 6.67
N ASP A 269 -7.13 -4.89 7.15
CA ASP A 269 -8.41 -4.72 6.44
C ASP A 269 -8.25 -3.87 5.16
N LEU A 270 -7.33 -2.90 5.17
CA LEU A 270 -7.00 -2.14 3.97
C LEU A 270 -6.17 -2.97 2.99
N GLN A 271 -5.26 -3.81 3.49
CA GLN A 271 -4.50 -4.77 2.67
C GLN A 271 -5.45 -5.73 1.95
N GLU A 272 -6.45 -6.25 2.65
CA GLU A 272 -7.47 -7.10 2.04
C GLU A 272 -8.33 -6.38 1.02
N SER A 273 -8.82 -5.20 1.38
CA SER A 273 -9.61 -4.39 0.46
C SER A 273 -8.80 -4.08 -0.82
N ALA A 274 -7.50 -3.86 -0.66
CA ALA A 274 -6.58 -3.59 -1.74
C ALA A 274 -6.28 -4.83 -2.60
N LEU A 275 -6.14 -6.02 -2.00
CA LEU A 275 -6.09 -7.28 -2.74
C LEU A 275 -7.35 -7.47 -3.59
N CYS A 276 -8.53 -7.33 -2.99
CA CYS A 276 -9.81 -7.44 -3.70
C CYS A 276 -9.90 -6.42 -4.85
N LEU A 277 -9.42 -5.19 -4.65
CA LEU A 277 -9.36 -4.19 -5.70
C LEU A 277 -8.46 -4.64 -6.86
N LEU A 278 -7.24 -5.11 -6.58
CA LEU A 278 -6.31 -5.58 -7.62
C LEU A 278 -6.82 -6.83 -8.36
N GLU A 279 -7.55 -7.70 -7.67
CA GLU A 279 -8.23 -8.84 -8.27
C GLU A 279 -9.35 -8.40 -9.21
N TYR A 280 -10.10 -7.37 -8.81
CA TYR A 280 -11.14 -6.75 -9.61
C TYR A 280 -10.61 -5.99 -10.85
N PHE A 281 -9.38 -5.47 -10.80
CA PHE A 281 -8.79 -4.73 -11.92
C PHE A 281 -8.82 -5.54 -13.22
N SER A 282 -9.37 -5.00 -14.30
CA SER A 282 -9.28 -5.62 -15.62
C SER A 282 -7.89 -5.37 -16.19
N PHE A 283 -7.15 -6.44 -16.48
CA PHE A 283 -5.84 -6.35 -17.13
C PHE A 283 -5.94 -6.97 -18.51
N PHE A 284 -5.69 -6.16 -19.54
CA PHE A 284 -5.78 -6.60 -20.93
C PHE A 284 -4.39 -6.95 -21.47
N GLU A 285 -4.23 -8.22 -21.80
CA GLU A 285 -3.07 -8.75 -22.50
C GLU A 285 -3.20 -8.52 -24.01
N GLN A 286 -2.10 -8.78 -24.73
CA GLN A 286 -2.00 -8.54 -26.17
C GLN A 286 -3.14 -9.21 -26.97
N ARG A 287 -3.50 -10.44 -26.62
CA ARG A 287 -4.52 -11.20 -27.35
C ARG A 287 -5.90 -10.57 -27.22
N GLU A 288 -6.28 -10.18 -26.01
CA GLU A 288 -7.57 -9.55 -25.72
C GLU A 288 -7.69 -8.20 -26.44
N ILE A 289 -6.58 -7.46 -26.53
CA ILE A 289 -6.52 -6.22 -27.28
C ILE A 289 -6.78 -6.49 -28.77
N ILE A 290 -6.05 -7.44 -29.35
CA ILE A 290 -6.20 -7.86 -30.76
C ILE A 290 -7.62 -8.36 -31.04
N ASP A 291 -8.17 -9.22 -30.20
CA ASP A 291 -9.53 -9.77 -30.30
C ASP A 291 -10.58 -8.63 -30.30
N GLY A 292 -10.35 -7.57 -29.53
CA GLY A 292 -11.19 -6.36 -29.56
C GLY A 292 -11.16 -5.66 -30.93
N PHE A 293 -10.00 -5.53 -31.56
CA PHE A 293 -9.90 -4.97 -32.91
C PHE A 293 -10.50 -5.90 -33.97
N HIS A 294 -10.33 -7.22 -33.85
CA HIS A 294 -11.04 -8.20 -34.68
C HIS A 294 -12.55 -8.00 -34.60
N SER A 295 -13.09 -7.91 -33.38
CA SER A 295 -14.50 -7.68 -33.15
C SER A 295 -15.00 -6.37 -33.77
N LEU A 296 -14.20 -5.31 -33.75
CA LEU A 296 -14.55 -4.05 -34.42
C LEU A 296 -14.67 -4.18 -35.93
N VAL A 297 -13.79 -4.98 -36.54
CA VAL A 297 -13.85 -5.27 -37.98
C VAL A 297 -15.04 -6.15 -38.32
N GLU A 298 -15.25 -7.23 -37.59
CA GLU A 298 -16.32 -8.21 -37.85
C GLU A 298 -17.70 -7.59 -37.72
N GLN A 299 -17.86 -6.63 -36.81
CA GLN A 299 -19.09 -5.84 -36.65
C GLN A 299 -19.24 -4.71 -37.67
N GLU A 300 -18.32 -4.61 -38.64
CA GLU A 300 -18.26 -3.54 -39.65
C GLU A 300 -18.19 -2.12 -39.08
N ARG A 301 -17.76 -1.99 -37.81
CA ARG A 301 -17.55 -0.69 -37.14
C ARG A 301 -16.25 -0.04 -37.59
N VAL A 302 -15.31 -0.85 -38.08
CA VAL A 302 -14.05 -0.45 -38.69
C VAL A 302 -13.83 -1.32 -39.92
N ARG A 303 -13.25 -0.78 -40.98
CA ARG A 303 -13.01 -1.52 -42.23
C ARG A 303 -11.55 -1.93 -42.38
N LYS A 304 -11.32 -3.19 -42.77
CA LYS A 304 -9.98 -3.73 -43.07
C LYS A 304 -9.33 -3.09 -44.30
N ASP A 305 -10.14 -2.67 -45.28
CA ASP A 305 -9.68 -2.08 -46.54
C ASP A 305 -9.47 -0.55 -46.47
N TYR A 306 -9.45 0.01 -45.26
CA TYR A 306 -8.99 1.38 -45.00
C TYR A 306 -7.49 1.39 -44.78
N ILE A 307 -6.88 2.57 -44.85
CA ILE A 307 -5.47 2.75 -44.43
C ILE A 307 -5.46 2.90 -42.90
N TRP A 308 -4.70 2.07 -42.22
CA TRP A 308 -4.56 2.08 -40.76
C TRP A 308 -3.29 2.82 -40.35
N VAL A 309 -3.43 3.75 -39.42
CA VAL A 309 -2.39 4.68 -38.99
C VAL A 309 -2.32 4.71 -37.47
N PRO A 310 -1.17 4.44 -36.84
CA PRO A 310 -1.05 4.55 -35.40
C PRO A 310 -1.24 6.02 -34.98
N LEU A 311 -2.00 6.26 -33.91
CA LEU A 311 -2.15 7.61 -33.36
C LEU A 311 -0.85 8.00 -32.64
N ARG A 312 -0.03 8.86 -33.26
CA ARG A 312 1.26 9.27 -32.69
C ARG A 312 1.76 10.61 -33.23
N PRO A 313 2.71 11.28 -32.53
CA PRO A 313 3.42 12.41 -33.09
C PRO A 313 4.10 12.08 -34.43
N ILE A 314 4.12 13.01 -35.39
CA ILE A 314 4.68 12.88 -36.75
C ILE A 314 6.16 12.47 -36.70
N LYS A 315 6.92 12.99 -35.73
CA LYS A 315 8.30 12.56 -35.42
C LYS A 315 8.42 12.25 -33.93
N GLY A 316 7.87 11.12 -33.50
CA GLY A 316 8.00 10.62 -32.14
C GLY A 316 7.57 9.16 -32.00
N GLU A 317 7.97 8.55 -30.89
CA GLU A 317 7.47 7.24 -30.48
C GLU A 317 6.08 7.41 -29.84
N ALA A 318 5.18 6.48 -30.15
CA ALA A 318 3.80 6.46 -29.67
C ALA A 318 3.62 5.64 -28.38
N GLY A 319 4.66 4.97 -27.91
CA GLY A 319 4.57 4.02 -26.78
C GLY A 319 3.64 2.84 -27.11
N SER A 320 2.35 2.98 -26.81
CA SER A 320 1.31 1.95 -27.01
C SER A 320 1.00 1.69 -28.48
N ALA A 321 0.72 2.72 -29.28
CA ALA A 321 0.29 2.54 -30.67
C ALA A 321 1.40 1.97 -31.59
N ASP A 322 2.67 2.19 -31.25
CA ASP A 322 3.81 1.59 -31.96
C ASP A 322 3.87 0.08 -31.69
N GLN A 323 3.66 -0.33 -30.43
CA GLN A 323 3.60 -1.74 -30.08
C GLN A 323 2.39 -2.42 -30.74
N LEU A 324 1.23 -1.76 -30.76
CA LEU A 324 0.04 -2.24 -31.44
C LEU A 324 0.24 -2.40 -32.95
N THR A 325 1.14 -1.63 -33.57
CA THR A 325 1.43 -1.80 -35.01
C THR A 325 1.96 -3.20 -35.30
N TYR A 326 2.76 -3.79 -34.40
CA TYR A 326 3.23 -5.17 -34.53
C TYR A 326 2.11 -6.17 -34.26
N ASP A 327 1.31 -5.91 -33.23
CA ASP A 327 0.24 -6.80 -32.77
C ASP A 327 -0.90 -6.91 -33.80
N LEU A 328 -1.25 -5.79 -34.44
CA LEU A 328 -2.29 -5.73 -35.47
C LEU A 328 -1.85 -6.29 -36.83
N GLY A 329 -0.59 -6.72 -36.98
CA GLY A 329 -0.12 -7.40 -38.19
C GLY A 329 -0.95 -8.64 -38.54
N GLU A 330 -1.53 -9.30 -37.52
CA GLU A 330 -2.42 -10.46 -37.68
C GLU A 330 -3.76 -10.13 -38.34
N LEU A 331 -4.20 -8.86 -38.31
CA LEU A 331 -5.46 -8.43 -38.94
C LEU A 331 -5.37 -8.30 -40.46
N ALA A 332 -4.15 -8.36 -41.03
CA ALA A 332 -3.88 -8.15 -42.45
C ALA A 332 -4.42 -6.81 -42.98
N VAL A 333 -4.22 -5.72 -42.22
CA VAL A 333 -4.63 -4.35 -42.57
C VAL A 333 -3.48 -3.56 -43.23
N ASP A 334 -3.81 -2.54 -44.02
CA ASP A 334 -2.81 -1.64 -44.66
C ASP A 334 -2.26 -0.65 -43.62
N LEU A 335 -1.25 -1.09 -42.86
CA LEU A 335 -0.56 -0.27 -41.85
C LEU A 335 0.42 0.70 -42.52
N ARG A 336 0.18 2.00 -42.35
CA ARG A 336 1.05 3.07 -42.84
C ARG A 336 1.32 4.11 -41.78
N ALA A 337 2.50 4.73 -41.84
CA ALA A 337 2.81 5.86 -40.98
C ALA A 337 2.20 7.14 -41.55
N LEU A 338 1.66 8.01 -40.69
CA LEU A 338 1.10 9.30 -41.13
C LEU A 338 2.07 10.13 -42.00
N PRO A 339 3.38 10.24 -41.68
CA PRO A 339 4.32 11.02 -42.48
C PRO A 339 4.60 10.44 -43.87
N SER A 340 4.29 9.16 -44.11
CA SER A 340 4.48 8.52 -45.41
C SER A 340 3.28 8.67 -46.35
N LEU A 341 2.15 9.19 -45.86
CA LEU A 341 0.94 9.36 -46.67
C LEU A 341 1.03 10.63 -47.53
N THR A 342 0.73 10.49 -48.81
CA THR A 342 0.45 11.63 -49.69
C THR A 342 -1.04 11.95 -49.71
N ALA A 343 -1.42 13.15 -50.18
CA ALA A 343 -2.84 13.49 -50.32
C ALA A 343 -3.54 12.53 -51.28
N ARG A 344 -2.83 12.07 -52.31
CA ARG A 344 -3.32 11.10 -53.28
C ARG A 344 -3.60 9.74 -52.62
N ASP A 345 -2.70 9.25 -51.76
CA ASP A 345 -2.94 8.01 -51.01
C ASP A 345 -4.23 8.08 -50.19
N ILE A 346 -4.47 9.24 -49.55
CA ILE A 346 -5.64 9.46 -48.71
C ILE A 346 -6.90 9.58 -49.57
N GLU A 347 -6.89 10.38 -50.64
CA GLU A 347 -8.04 10.60 -51.52
C GLU A 347 -8.44 9.34 -52.31
N GLU A 348 -7.47 8.49 -52.68
CA GLU A 348 -7.72 7.20 -53.33
C GLU A 348 -8.15 6.11 -52.32
N ALA A 349 -7.91 6.32 -51.01
CA ALA A 349 -8.33 5.40 -49.98
C ALA A 349 -9.85 5.43 -49.76
N LYS A 350 -10.42 4.28 -49.40
CA LYS A 350 -11.83 4.19 -49.00
C LYS A 350 -12.12 4.84 -47.65
N GLY A 351 -11.08 5.12 -46.87
CA GLY A 351 -11.11 5.75 -45.56
C GLY A 351 -9.80 5.55 -44.80
N ILE A 352 -9.67 6.26 -43.69
CA ILE A 352 -8.52 6.21 -42.78
C ILE A 352 -8.97 5.70 -41.40
N VAL A 353 -8.17 4.84 -40.78
CA VAL A 353 -8.33 4.41 -39.39
C VAL A 353 -7.14 4.90 -38.59
N PHE A 354 -7.36 5.80 -37.64
CA PHE A 354 -6.39 6.04 -36.57
C PHE A 354 -6.62 5.01 -35.46
N PHE A 355 -5.56 4.48 -34.84
CA PHE A 355 -5.74 3.49 -33.76
C PHE A 355 -4.83 3.72 -32.54
N ASP A 356 -5.32 3.29 -31.38
CA ASP A 356 -4.61 3.24 -30.08
C ASP A 356 -5.29 2.23 -29.13
N ASP A 357 -4.74 1.97 -27.94
CA ASP A 357 -5.32 1.03 -26.98
C ASP A 357 -6.52 1.59 -26.20
N THR A 358 -6.41 2.82 -25.70
CA THR A 358 -7.41 3.41 -24.80
C THR A 358 -7.64 4.89 -25.02
N LEU A 359 -8.91 5.31 -24.90
CA LEU A 359 -9.29 6.72 -24.92
C LEU A 359 -9.96 7.11 -23.60
N ASN A 360 -9.23 7.80 -22.73
CA ASN A 360 -9.74 8.30 -21.45
C ASN A 360 -10.47 9.65 -21.64
N THR A 361 -9.87 10.76 -21.20
CA THR A 361 -10.44 12.11 -21.37
C THR A 361 -10.37 12.61 -22.82
N GLY A 362 -9.62 11.93 -23.69
CA GLY A 362 -9.36 12.37 -25.05
C GLY A 362 -8.42 13.56 -25.18
N THR A 363 -7.84 14.08 -24.08
CA THR A 363 -6.97 15.27 -24.10
C THR A 363 -5.77 15.11 -25.03
N GLN A 364 -5.03 14.00 -24.91
CA GLN A 364 -3.85 13.75 -25.73
C GLN A 364 -4.21 13.62 -27.21
N ALA A 365 -5.21 12.79 -27.54
CA ALA A 365 -5.69 12.62 -28.92
C ALA A 365 -6.19 13.95 -29.51
N ALA A 366 -6.92 14.75 -28.71
CA ALA A 366 -7.41 16.05 -29.11
C ALA A 366 -6.26 17.05 -29.37
N CYS A 367 -5.24 17.08 -28.52
CA CYS A 367 -4.06 17.91 -28.72
C CYS A 367 -3.28 17.52 -29.97
N LEU A 368 -3.09 16.21 -30.18
CA LEU A 368 -2.38 15.70 -31.35
C LEU A 368 -3.11 16.02 -32.66
N ILE A 369 -4.41 15.73 -32.73
CA ILE A 369 -5.25 16.06 -33.90
C ILE A 369 -5.29 17.58 -34.10
N SER A 370 -5.44 18.38 -33.04
CA SER A 370 -5.39 19.84 -33.15
C SER A 370 -4.08 20.32 -33.75
N SER A 371 -2.96 19.73 -33.34
CA SER A 371 -1.63 20.07 -33.88
C SER A 371 -1.55 19.79 -35.38
N TRP A 372 -2.03 18.62 -35.83
CA TRP A 372 -2.03 18.22 -37.25
C TRP A 372 -2.79 19.20 -38.15
N PHE A 373 -3.82 19.86 -37.63
CA PHE A 373 -4.60 20.87 -38.36
C PHE A 373 -4.17 22.32 -38.07
N GLY A 374 -3.04 22.53 -37.40
CA GLY A 374 -2.51 23.87 -37.08
C GLY A 374 -3.33 24.64 -36.04
N ALA A 375 -4.18 23.94 -35.28
CA ALA A 375 -5.08 24.49 -34.27
C ALA A 375 -4.54 24.29 -32.84
N THR A 376 -3.22 24.37 -32.64
CA THR A 376 -2.55 24.09 -31.35
C THR A 376 -3.06 24.94 -30.17
N HIS A 377 -3.64 26.12 -30.43
CA HIS A 377 -4.30 26.96 -29.41
C HIS A 377 -5.52 26.28 -28.75
N ARG A 378 -6.06 25.22 -29.37
CA ARG A 378 -7.18 24.42 -28.83
C ARG A 378 -6.72 23.27 -27.93
N CYS A 379 -5.40 23.04 -27.83
CA CYS A 379 -4.85 22.02 -26.97
C CYS A 379 -4.80 22.48 -25.52
N ASN A 380 -5.51 21.77 -24.65
CA ASN A 380 -5.55 22.04 -23.21
C ASN A 380 -4.35 21.47 -22.43
N HIS A 381 -3.45 20.75 -23.11
CA HIS A 381 -2.20 20.25 -22.54
C HIS A 381 -1.05 20.39 -23.55
N PRO A 382 -0.43 21.57 -23.70
CA PRO A 382 0.56 21.84 -24.75
C PRO A 382 1.70 20.83 -24.92
N PRO A 383 2.18 20.12 -23.87
CA PRO A 383 3.15 19.03 -24.03
C PRO A 383 2.67 17.87 -24.91
N ASP A 384 1.37 17.69 -25.09
CA ASP A 384 0.78 16.66 -25.96
C ASP A 384 0.66 17.12 -27.43
N ASN A 385 1.01 18.37 -27.74
CA ASN A 385 1.05 18.82 -29.14
C ASN A 385 2.15 18.09 -29.92
N ASP A 386 1.88 17.85 -31.20
CA ASP A 386 2.92 17.39 -32.11
C ASP A 386 4.05 18.43 -32.22
N ALA A 387 5.27 18.04 -31.86
CA ALA A 387 6.43 18.92 -31.93
C ALA A 387 6.79 19.34 -33.37
N VAL A 388 6.36 18.57 -34.37
CA VAL A 388 6.55 18.90 -35.80
C VAL A 388 5.55 19.96 -36.26
N GLY A 389 4.45 20.13 -35.54
CA GLY A 389 3.36 21.06 -35.88
C GLY A 389 2.39 20.48 -36.92
N ALA A 390 1.82 21.36 -37.73
CA ALA A 390 0.75 21.02 -38.65
C ALA A 390 1.20 20.12 -39.81
N LEU A 391 0.30 19.22 -40.23
CA LEU A 391 0.44 18.51 -41.49
C LEU A 391 0.36 19.51 -42.66
N PRO A 392 0.96 19.19 -43.83
CA PRO A 392 0.77 20.01 -45.03
C PRO A 392 -0.71 20.20 -45.36
N THR A 393 -1.10 21.40 -45.81
CA THR A 393 -2.51 21.76 -46.06
C THR A 393 -3.24 20.78 -46.98
N HIS A 394 -2.56 20.27 -48.01
CA HIS A 394 -3.14 19.28 -48.93
C HIS A 394 -3.46 17.94 -48.26
N ILE A 395 -2.68 17.51 -47.26
CA ILE A 395 -2.97 16.32 -46.45
C ILE A 395 -4.19 16.57 -45.57
N GLN A 396 -4.27 17.74 -44.93
CA GLN A 396 -5.43 18.12 -44.12
C GLN A 396 -6.71 18.16 -44.95
N GLU A 397 -6.66 18.72 -46.16
CA GLU A 397 -7.79 18.74 -47.09
C GLU A 397 -8.21 17.34 -47.55
N ALA A 398 -7.24 16.47 -47.84
CA ALA A 398 -7.53 15.08 -48.17
C ALA A 398 -8.24 14.34 -47.02
N LEU A 399 -7.76 14.50 -45.78
CA LEU A 399 -8.38 13.90 -44.59
C LEU A 399 -9.84 14.35 -44.39
N ARG A 400 -10.18 15.61 -44.72
CA ARG A 400 -11.55 16.12 -44.62
C ARG A 400 -12.53 15.51 -45.63
N LYS A 401 -12.03 14.95 -46.73
CA LYS A 401 -12.85 14.40 -47.83
C LYS A 401 -13.19 12.92 -47.66
N VAL A 402 -12.47 12.20 -46.80
CA VAL A 402 -12.62 10.75 -46.64
C VAL A 402 -13.21 10.39 -45.28
N PRO A 403 -13.81 9.19 -45.14
CA PRO A 403 -14.18 8.66 -43.84
C PRO A 403 -12.95 8.52 -42.93
N VAL A 404 -13.05 9.00 -41.70
CA VAL A 404 -12.00 8.85 -40.68
C VAL A 404 -12.60 8.14 -39.47
N VAL A 405 -11.98 7.03 -39.07
CA VAL A 405 -12.39 6.27 -37.89
C VAL A 405 -11.26 6.31 -36.89
N TYR A 406 -11.56 6.61 -35.63
CA TYR A 406 -10.64 6.40 -34.52
C TYR A 406 -11.00 5.09 -33.81
N ALA A 407 -10.24 4.03 -34.09
CA ALA A 407 -10.46 2.69 -33.59
C ALA A 407 -9.63 2.43 -32.32
N LEU A 408 -10.29 1.97 -31.27
CA LEU A 408 -9.68 1.76 -29.96
C LEU A 408 -10.08 0.40 -29.39
N HIS A 409 -9.23 -0.24 -28.61
CA HIS A 409 -9.69 -1.38 -27.84
C HIS A 409 -10.75 -0.92 -26.81
N SER A 410 -10.48 0.16 -26.08
CA SER A 410 -11.43 0.71 -25.11
C SER A 410 -11.56 2.23 -25.21
N ALA A 411 -12.71 2.77 -24.84
CA ALA A 411 -12.90 4.21 -24.77
C ALA A 411 -13.95 4.60 -23.75
N HIS A 412 -13.68 5.71 -23.05
CA HIS A 412 -14.62 6.38 -22.18
C HIS A 412 -15.51 7.34 -22.99
N PRO A 413 -16.82 7.45 -22.72
CA PRO A 413 -17.73 8.32 -23.47
C PRO A 413 -17.31 9.79 -23.49
N ILE A 414 -16.77 10.30 -22.38
CA ILE A 414 -16.21 11.67 -22.31
C ILE A 414 -15.14 11.87 -23.39
N GLY A 415 -14.15 10.97 -23.49
CA GLY A 415 -13.10 11.09 -24.51
C GLY A 415 -13.64 10.99 -25.93
N LYS A 416 -14.61 10.10 -26.17
CA LYS A 416 -15.29 10.01 -27.47
C LYS A 416 -15.92 11.34 -27.84
N ALA A 417 -16.71 11.93 -26.93
CA ALA A 417 -17.37 13.20 -27.15
C ALA A 417 -16.36 14.33 -27.41
N THR A 418 -15.28 14.40 -26.61
CA THR A 418 -14.23 15.41 -26.78
C THR A 418 -13.56 15.32 -28.14
N VAL A 419 -13.14 14.13 -28.57
CA VAL A 419 -12.42 13.97 -29.85
C VAL A 419 -13.37 14.15 -31.03
N THR A 420 -14.61 13.63 -30.96
CA THR A 420 -15.61 13.82 -32.01
C THR A 420 -15.96 15.30 -32.20
N ALA A 421 -16.20 16.04 -31.13
CA ALA A 421 -16.50 17.47 -31.21
C ALA A 421 -15.33 18.25 -31.85
N LEU A 422 -14.10 17.98 -31.41
CA LEU A 422 -12.92 18.61 -32.01
C LEU A 422 -12.77 18.25 -33.50
N ALA A 423 -12.92 16.98 -33.86
CA ALA A 423 -12.76 16.54 -35.24
C ALA A 423 -13.78 17.22 -36.17
N GLN A 424 -15.03 17.34 -35.72
CA GLN A 424 -16.09 18.07 -36.43
C GLN A 424 -15.73 19.55 -36.60
N ASP A 425 -15.26 20.20 -35.54
CA ASP A 425 -14.82 21.61 -35.59
C ASP A 425 -13.64 21.85 -36.55
N LEU A 426 -12.80 20.84 -36.76
CA LEU A 426 -11.66 20.88 -37.70
C LEU A 426 -12.07 20.55 -39.15
N GLY A 427 -13.34 20.23 -39.38
CA GLY A 427 -13.92 19.93 -40.69
C GLY A 427 -13.88 18.45 -41.10
N LEU A 428 -13.58 17.53 -40.18
CA LEU A 428 -13.68 16.09 -40.42
C LEU A 428 -15.13 15.64 -40.29
N THR A 429 -15.92 15.91 -41.34
CA THR A 429 -17.38 15.72 -41.32
C THR A 429 -17.83 14.25 -41.25
N ASN A 430 -16.99 13.31 -41.69
CA ASN A 430 -17.23 11.87 -41.60
C ASN A 430 -16.28 11.20 -40.60
N PHE A 431 -16.25 11.73 -39.37
CA PHE A 431 -15.42 11.23 -38.27
C PHE A 431 -16.23 10.39 -37.29
N THR A 432 -15.73 9.20 -36.94
CA THR A 432 -16.35 8.32 -35.94
C THR A 432 -15.32 7.77 -34.96
N VAL A 433 -15.75 7.49 -33.72
CA VAL A 433 -14.92 6.79 -32.72
C VAL A 433 -15.49 5.40 -32.47
N ALA A 434 -14.75 4.37 -32.84
CA ALA A 434 -15.10 2.97 -32.63
C ALA A 434 -14.29 2.41 -31.46
N SER A 435 -14.95 1.73 -30.53
CA SER A 435 -14.26 1.01 -29.45
C SER A 435 -14.92 -0.32 -29.15
N ALA A 436 -14.10 -1.35 -28.88
CA ALA A 436 -14.60 -2.68 -28.52
C ALA A 436 -15.27 -2.63 -27.13
N LEU A 437 -14.66 -1.92 -26.19
CA LEU A 437 -15.15 -1.75 -24.82
C LEU A 437 -15.59 -0.30 -24.53
N ASN A 438 -16.58 -0.17 -23.65
CA ASN A 438 -17.01 1.09 -23.05
C ASN A 438 -16.48 1.18 -21.61
N LEU A 439 -15.62 2.16 -21.31
CA LEU A 439 -15.01 2.32 -19.99
C LEU A 439 -15.94 2.90 -18.92
N GLU A 440 -17.17 3.29 -19.27
CA GLU A 440 -18.21 3.64 -18.29
C GLU A 440 -18.93 2.39 -17.73
N ASP A 441 -18.71 1.20 -18.34
CA ASP A 441 -19.24 -0.04 -17.77
C ASP A 441 -18.75 -0.20 -16.32
N PRO A 442 -19.66 -0.46 -15.36
CA PRO A 442 -19.30 -0.58 -13.95
C PRO A 442 -18.10 -1.48 -13.70
N ARG A 443 -17.93 -2.57 -14.47
CA ARG A 443 -16.82 -3.53 -14.39
C ARG A 443 -15.43 -2.91 -14.55
N PHE A 444 -15.33 -1.72 -15.14
CA PHE A 444 -14.08 -1.00 -15.37
C PHE A 444 -13.93 0.24 -14.48
N THR A 445 -14.79 0.40 -13.48
CA THR A 445 -14.79 1.57 -12.59
C THR A 445 -14.75 1.15 -11.11
N LEU A 446 -14.24 2.05 -10.26
CA LEU A 446 -14.34 1.91 -8.80
C LEU A 446 -15.79 1.91 -8.32
N ALA A 447 -16.74 2.43 -9.12
CA ALA A 447 -18.16 2.40 -8.80
C ALA A 447 -18.72 0.97 -8.83
N GLY A 448 -18.30 0.15 -9.80
CA GLY A 448 -18.71 -1.25 -9.92
C GLY A 448 -17.89 -2.23 -9.07
N PHE A 449 -16.82 -1.78 -8.42
CA PHE A 449 -16.11 -2.58 -7.41
C PHE A 449 -17.05 -2.83 -6.23
N LEU A 450 -17.74 -3.97 -6.24
CA LEU A 450 -18.60 -4.44 -5.17
C LEU A 450 -17.76 -5.27 -4.19
N ALA A 451 -17.92 -4.93 -2.92
CA ALA A 451 -17.14 -5.42 -1.81
C ALA A 451 -18.02 -6.37 -1.00
N ASP A 452 -17.55 -7.58 -0.73
CA ASP A 452 -18.14 -8.44 0.31
C ASP A 452 -17.98 -7.77 1.69
N ASP A 453 -18.65 -8.30 2.73
CA ASP A 453 -18.68 -7.71 4.08
C ASP A 453 -17.28 -7.49 4.71
N THR A 454 -16.25 -8.19 4.22
CA THR A 454 -14.85 -8.09 4.63
C THR A 454 -14.10 -6.91 4.01
N VAL A 455 -14.63 -6.31 2.94
CA VAL A 455 -13.96 -5.27 2.15
C VAL A 455 -14.44 -3.88 2.58
N ARG A 456 -13.52 -3.08 3.11
CA ARG A 456 -13.76 -1.69 3.52
C ARG A 456 -13.54 -0.74 2.34
N ARG A 457 -14.36 -0.90 1.29
CA ARG A 457 -14.24 -0.14 0.03
C ARG A 457 -14.11 1.36 0.23
N GLU A 458 -15.00 1.97 0.99
CA GLU A 458 -15.02 3.43 1.19
C GLU A 458 -13.73 3.93 1.85
N ARG A 459 -13.25 3.20 2.86
CA ARG A 459 -12.02 3.50 3.57
C ARG A 459 -10.80 3.36 2.67
N LEU A 460 -10.74 2.31 1.84
CA LEU A 460 -9.69 2.16 0.84
C LEU A 460 -9.72 3.30 -0.19
N VAL A 461 -10.88 3.60 -0.76
CA VAL A 461 -11.02 4.68 -1.76
C VAL A 461 -10.61 6.02 -1.16
N ALA A 462 -11.04 6.33 0.07
CA ALA A 462 -10.61 7.54 0.78
C ALA A 462 -9.09 7.59 1.00
N LYS A 463 -8.46 6.45 1.35
CA LYS A 463 -7.00 6.34 1.49
C LYS A 463 -6.30 6.60 0.15
N LEU A 464 -6.76 5.99 -0.94
CA LEU A 464 -6.21 6.17 -2.29
C LEU A 464 -6.38 7.61 -2.76
N GLN A 465 -7.53 8.21 -2.51
CA GLN A 465 -7.82 9.60 -2.82
C GLN A 465 -6.86 10.53 -2.06
N LYS A 466 -6.78 10.41 -0.73
CA LYS A 466 -5.87 11.24 0.09
C LYS A 466 -4.42 11.12 -0.37
N LYS A 467 -3.96 9.91 -0.70
CA LYS A 467 -2.60 9.70 -1.24
C LYS A 467 -2.42 10.35 -2.61
N GLY A 468 -3.38 10.17 -3.51
CA GLY A 468 -3.35 10.80 -4.83
C GLY A 468 -3.34 12.33 -4.76
N GLU A 469 -4.14 12.93 -3.87
CA GLU A 469 -4.18 14.37 -3.64
C GLU A 469 -2.83 14.92 -3.18
N LEU A 470 -2.20 14.26 -2.21
CA LEU A 470 -0.88 14.66 -1.71
C LEU A 470 0.17 14.65 -2.82
N MET A 471 0.17 13.60 -3.66
CA MET A 471 1.09 13.49 -4.81
C MET A 471 0.84 14.58 -5.85
N LEU A 472 -0.43 14.84 -6.18
CA LEU A 472 -0.80 15.87 -7.15
C LEU A 472 -0.43 17.26 -6.65
N LYS A 473 -0.72 17.60 -5.39
CA LYS A 473 -0.37 18.90 -4.78
C LYS A 473 1.14 19.16 -4.78
N ARG A 474 1.95 18.12 -4.59
CA ARG A 474 3.42 18.24 -4.65
C ARG A 474 3.92 18.44 -6.08
N LYS A 475 3.40 17.65 -7.01
CA LYS A 475 3.82 17.69 -8.41
C LYS A 475 3.32 18.95 -9.15
N HIS A 476 2.17 19.45 -8.74
CA HIS A 476 1.46 20.58 -9.33
C HIS A 476 1.09 21.58 -8.24
N SER A 477 2.09 22.27 -7.69
CA SER A 477 1.90 23.25 -6.60
C SER A 477 1.04 24.44 -7.02
N GLU A 478 0.89 24.65 -8.32
CA GLU A 478 0.05 25.67 -8.93
C GLU A 478 -1.43 25.27 -9.06
N TRP A 479 -1.78 23.99 -8.87
CA TRP A 479 -3.16 23.54 -8.99
C TRP A 479 -3.97 23.87 -7.73
N GLU A 480 -5.21 24.29 -7.95
CA GLU A 480 -6.18 24.43 -6.87
C GLU A 480 -6.44 23.09 -6.17
N THR A 481 -6.67 23.13 -4.85
CA THR A 481 -6.90 21.92 -4.05
C THR A 481 -8.05 21.07 -4.60
N ARG A 482 -9.14 21.72 -5.02
CA ARG A 482 -10.29 21.04 -5.63
C ARG A 482 -9.92 20.26 -6.90
N LEU A 483 -9.03 20.81 -7.73
CA LEU A 483 -8.59 20.13 -8.95
C LEU A 483 -7.76 18.88 -8.64
N CYS A 484 -6.95 18.94 -7.57
CA CYS A 484 -6.21 17.77 -7.07
C CYS A 484 -7.16 16.70 -6.53
N GLU A 485 -8.19 17.08 -5.76
CA GLU A 485 -9.23 16.17 -5.25
C GLU A 485 -9.98 15.47 -6.39
N GLU A 486 -10.44 16.22 -7.39
CA GLU A 486 -11.16 15.69 -8.55
C GLU A 486 -10.32 14.71 -9.39
N ARG A 487 -8.99 14.86 -9.40
CA ARG A 487 -8.07 14.06 -10.21
C ARG A 487 -7.36 12.94 -9.44
N ALA A 488 -7.46 12.90 -8.11
CA ALA A 488 -6.71 11.97 -7.27
C ALA A 488 -7.04 10.49 -7.53
N LEU A 489 -8.30 10.21 -7.86
CA LEU A 489 -8.76 8.86 -8.23
C LEU A 489 -8.70 8.59 -9.74
N GLY A 490 -8.06 9.47 -10.52
CA GLY A 490 -7.91 9.36 -11.96
C GLY A 490 -8.19 10.70 -12.65
N TYR A 491 -7.40 11.04 -13.67
CA TYR A 491 -7.60 12.29 -14.41
C TYR A 491 -8.99 12.34 -15.03
N GLY A 492 -9.65 13.49 -14.93
CA GLY A 492 -11.04 13.66 -15.35
C GLY A 492 -12.07 12.99 -14.44
N GLY A 493 -11.69 12.56 -13.24
CA GLY A 493 -12.61 11.94 -12.27
C GLY A 493 -13.09 10.54 -12.67
N MET A 494 -12.41 9.87 -13.61
CA MET A 494 -12.89 8.64 -14.26
C MET A 494 -12.90 7.42 -13.35
N LYS A 495 -12.03 7.37 -12.33
CA LYS A 495 -12.02 6.30 -11.32
C LYS A 495 -11.93 4.90 -11.93
N LEU A 496 -11.08 4.74 -12.95
CA LEU A 496 -10.98 3.50 -13.72
C LEU A 496 -10.21 2.40 -12.98
N THR A 497 -10.63 1.16 -13.23
CA THR A 497 -9.99 -0.08 -12.73
C THR A 497 -9.54 -0.98 -13.89
N VAL A 498 -8.96 -0.37 -14.92
CA VAL A 498 -8.42 -1.05 -16.10
C VAL A 498 -6.95 -0.73 -16.29
N ALA A 499 -6.15 -1.72 -16.68
CA ALA A 499 -4.75 -1.55 -17.07
C ALA A 499 -4.43 -2.39 -18.33
N TYR A 500 -3.42 -1.95 -19.09
CA TYR A 500 -2.96 -2.63 -20.29
C TYR A 500 -1.52 -3.08 -20.11
N ARG A 501 -1.12 -4.15 -20.80
CA ARG A 501 0.27 -4.61 -20.84
C ARG A 501 1.27 -3.51 -21.23
N HIS A 502 0.89 -2.64 -22.17
CA HIS A 502 1.78 -1.65 -22.77
C HIS A 502 1.53 -0.21 -22.31
N SER A 503 0.44 0.02 -21.56
CA SER A 503 0.02 1.37 -21.18
C SER A 503 -0.76 1.37 -19.87
N ILE A 504 -0.43 2.34 -19.02
CA ILE A 504 -1.18 2.60 -17.80
C ILE A 504 -1.92 3.93 -17.97
N GLY A 505 -3.23 3.83 -18.16
CA GLY A 505 -4.10 4.97 -18.46
C GLY A 505 -4.12 6.07 -17.38
N SER A 506 -4.35 7.30 -17.82
CA SER A 506 -4.52 8.50 -16.98
C SER A 506 -5.72 8.44 -16.02
N GLY A 507 -6.75 7.66 -16.36
CA GLY A 507 -8.01 7.56 -15.59
C GLY A 507 -7.96 6.63 -14.37
N ILE A 508 -6.84 5.95 -14.13
CA ILE A 508 -6.60 5.08 -12.96
C ILE A 508 -6.21 5.95 -11.73
N PRO A 509 -6.58 5.57 -10.50
CA PRO A 509 -6.14 6.24 -9.28
C PRO A 509 -4.64 6.55 -9.24
N ILE A 510 -4.29 7.78 -8.85
CA ILE A 510 -2.90 8.27 -8.83
C ILE A 510 -2.06 7.44 -7.86
N ALA A 511 -2.62 7.06 -6.71
CA ALA A 511 -1.94 6.21 -5.72
C ALA A 511 -1.58 4.80 -6.23
N LEU A 512 -2.13 4.34 -7.38
CA LEU A 512 -1.72 3.08 -7.99
C LEU A 512 -0.57 3.24 -8.99
N THR A 513 -0.36 4.47 -9.49
CA THR A 513 0.44 4.71 -10.70
C THR A 513 1.60 5.69 -10.53
N ALA A 514 1.52 6.56 -9.52
CA ALA A 514 2.53 7.57 -9.22
C ALA A 514 3.43 7.15 -8.06
N PHE A 515 4.69 7.55 -8.16
CA PHE A 515 5.70 7.41 -7.13
C PHE A 515 5.82 8.69 -6.31
N SER A 516 6.09 8.57 -5.01
CA SER A 516 6.48 9.66 -4.11
C SER A 516 7.84 9.35 -3.50
N ASP A 517 8.80 10.26 -3.69
CA ASP A 517 10.16 10.22 -3.16
C ASP A 517 10.31 10.97 -1.83
N ASP A 518 9.21 11.40 -1.21
CA ASP A 518 9.27 12.11 0.07
C ASP A 518 9.78 11.17 1.18
N PRO A 519 10.91 11.46 1.85
CA PRO A 519 11.45 10.63 2.92
C PRO A 519 10.52 10.48 4.14
N THR A 520 9.53 11.36 4.28
CA THR A 520 8.51 11.33 5.34
C THR A 520 7.22 10.64 4.92
N ASP A 521 7.02 10.44 3.61
CA ASP A 521 5.84 9.81 3.05
C ASP A 521 6.14 9.15 1.69
N VAL A 522 7.05 8.16 1.73
CA VAL A 522 7.47 7.39 0.56
C VAL A 522 6.27 6.60 0.05
N TRP A 523 6.10 6.55 -1.26
CA TRP A 523 5.05 5.75 -1.87
C TRP A 523 5.48 5.14 -3.20
N LEU A 524 5.54 3.81 -3.25
CA LEU A 524 5.73 3.03 -4.46
C LEU A 524 4.40 2.71 -5.14
N PRO A 525 4.29 2.86 -6.46
CA PRO A 525 3.11 2.43 -7.21
C PRO A 525 3.13 0.92 -7.48
N VAL A 526 1.95 0.32 -7.62
CA VAL A 526 1.78 -1.08 -8.08
C VAL A 526 1.76 -1.20 -9.60
N LEU A 527 1.26 -0.17 -10.30
CA LEU A 527 1.15 -0.11 -11.76
C LEU A 527 1.78 1.19 -12.28
N PRO A 528 3.12 1.35 -12.23
CA PRO A 528 3.77 2.62 -12.57
C PRO A 528 3.58 3.03 -14.03
N ARG A 529 3.21 4.30 -14.26
CA ARG A 529 3.22 4.90 -15.62
C ARG A 529 4.62 5.18 -16.15
N LYS A 530 5.57 5.42 -15.25
CA LYS A 530 6.98 5.69 -15.58
C LYS A 530 7.87 4.64 -14.88
N PRO A 531 7.98 3.43 -15.45
CA PRO A 531 8.80 2.35 -14.90
C PRO A 531 10.22 2.81 -14.54
N SER A 532 10.85 3.56 -15.45
CA SER A 532 12.23 4.02 -15.30
C SER A 532 12.45 4.90 -14.07
N SER A 533 11.50 5.77 -13.70
CA SER A 533 11.65 6.60 -12.49
C SER A 533 11.59 5.78 -11.21
N VAL A 534 10.75 4.75 -11.17
CA VAL A 534 10.64 3.83 -10.02
C VAL A 534 11.92 3.00 -9.88
N VAL A 535 12.38 2.42 -10.98
CA VAL A 535 13.61 1.62 -11.03
C VAL A 535 14.82 2.47 -10.65
N GLN A 536 14.93 3.69 -11.17
CA GLN A 536 16.02 4.59 -10.85
C GLN A 536 15.99 4.99 -9.36
N ALA A 537 14.82 5.29 -8.79
CA ALA A 537 14.68 5.62 -7.38
C ALA A 537 15.15 4.46 -6.48
N ILE A 538 14.67 3.24 -6.73
CA ILE A 538 15.07 2.04 -5.97
C ILE A 538 16.58 1.76 -6.14
N ARG A 539 17.11 1.85 -7.37
CA ARG A 539 18.55 1.62 -7.60
C ARG A 539 19.43 2.70 -6.98
N ASN A 540 19.01 3.97 -7.01
CA ASN A 540 19.72 5.06 -6.34
C ASN A 540 19.74 4.85 -4.84
N ALA A 541 18.62 4.37 -4.28
CA ALA A 541 18.51 4.02 -2.88
C ALA A 541 19.43 2.85 -2.48
N HIS A 542 19.65 1.88 -3.37
CA HIS A 542 20.60 0.79 -3.16
C HIS A 542 22.08 1.20 -3.26
N ARG A 543 22.41 2.36 -3.86
CA ARG A 543 23.81 2.81 -3.97
C ARG A 543 24.25 3.41 -2.65
N SER A 544 25.38 2.92 -2.12
CA SER A 544 25.93 3.47 -0.88
C SER A 544 26.27 4.95 -1.04
N PRO A 545 26.19 5.78 0.02
CA PRO A 545 26.60 7.19 -0.02
C PRO A 545 28.03 7.40 -0.57
N ARG A 546 28.92 6.41 -0.39
CA ARG A 546 30.30 6.42 -0.93
C ARG A 546 30.37 6.31 -2.45
N GLN A 547 29.39 5.69 -3.09
CA GLN A 547 29.35 5.51 -4.56
C GLN A 547 28.75 6.73 -5.28
N LEU A 548 27.88 7.48 -4.60
CA LEU A 548 27.31 8.73 -5.13
C LEU A 548 28.30 9.90 -5.03
N ALA A 549 29.22 9.90 -4.05
CA ALA A 549 30.25 10.93 -3.89
C ALA A 549 31.46 10.78 -4.84
N ALA A 550 31.52 9.70 -5.62
CA ALA A 550 32.60 9.41 -6.57
C ALA A 550 32.22 9.72 -8.04
N GLN A 551 31.02 10.27 -8.26
CA GLN A 551 30.53 10.83 -9.53
C GLN A 551 30.42 12.34 -9.38
#